data_AF-A0A6N7BY09-F1
#
_entry.id   AF-A0A6N7BY09-F1
#
_cell.length_a   1.000
_cell.length_b   1.000
_cell.length_c   1.000
_cell.angle_alpha   90.00
_cell.angle_beta   90.00
_cell.angle_gamma   90.00
#
_symmetry.space_group_name_H-M   'P 1'
#
loop_
_entity.id
_entity.type
_entity.pdbx_description
1 polymer ?
#
loop_
_entity_poly.entity_id
_entity_poly.type
_entity_poly.pdbx_seq_one_letter_code
_entity_poly.pdbx_strand_id
1 'polypeptide(L)'
;MQNLNTFLMFKINSLPYLKLSLNSLFIIGLFTVVSLPTYAYDIQPVSNSCDIYKNIEQSDKPITLSEFKETPNGIDIYSDNFALQVAKFQLCQTKYPFSKDTDVISQYAKYEQALSRFANKAISDFPKKDSLSHKQIEQFKSDGVYYQEQLVELYFQMALNYYIGEFVPKDDNKAIQYMSKVVDYFQQNKANSSIWLDYMVGTGLVRKNRRVSPNNPIILQQETETGLGIVSTALLSKAGHLDSKAVLLLEAFNYWRASHVNSSQKELEQYLQPLISELTGYAELGSYKAIEGLDEIYTELALTDARYEPKANYWQKQSENIPQDNTSWH
;
A
#
# COMPACT_ATOMS: atom_id res chain seq x y z
N MET A 1 -29.71 17.49 -6.78
CA MET A 1 -29.60 16.05 -7.10
C MET A 1 -28.82 15.92 -8.40
N GLN A 2 -27.52 15.73 -8.33
CA GLN A 2 -26.69 15.41 -9.49
C GLN A 2 -25.76 14.26 -9.08
N ASN A 3 -25.90 13.15 -9.79
CA ASN A 3 -25.05 11.97 -9.69
C ASN A 3 -23.67 12.32 -10.23
N LEU A 4 -22.63 12.12 -9.43
CA LEU A 4 -21.26 11.96 -9.89
C LEU A 4 -20.88 10.49 -9.68
N ASN A 5 -21.11 9.69 -10.72
CA ASN A 5 -20.39 8.45 -10.93
C ASN A 5 -19.23 8.78 -11.87
N THR A 6 -18.05 9.01 -11.31
CA THR A 6 -16.81 9.02 -12.09
C THR A 6 -16.02 7.79 -11.69
N PHE A 7 -15.83 6.91 -12.66
CA PHE A 7 -15.08 5.65 -12.60
C PHE A 7 -13.80 5.89 -13.39
N LEU A 8 -12.62 5.57 -12.86
CA LEU A 8 -11.37 5.67 -13.61
C LEU A 8 -10.36 4.59 -13.21
N MET A 9 -9.98 3.81 -14.23
CA MET A 9 -8.80 2.94 -14.24
C MET A 9 -7.54 3.79 -14.40
N PHE A 10 -6.45 3.37 -13.77
CA PHE A 10 -5.10 3.78 -14.17
C PHE A 10 -4.76 3.13 -15.51
N LYS A 11 -4.76 3.93 -16.58
CA LYS A 11 -4.22 3.55 -17.89
C LYS A 11 -2.96 4.38 -18.13
N ILE A 12 -1.80 3.76 -17.92
CA ILE A 12 -0.49 4.34 -18.24
C ILE A 12 -0.39 4.37 -19.77
N ASN A 13 -0.44 5.57 -20.37
CA ASN A 13 -0.28 5.75 -21.80
C ASN A 13 1.21 5.87 -22.16
N SER A 14 1.74 4.88 -22.88
CA SER A 14 3.06 4.90 -23.51
C SER A 14 3.07 5.79 -24.77
N LEU A 15 3.99 6.75 -24.86
CA LEU A 15 4.27 7.56 -26.06
C LEU A 15 5.35 6.90 -26.94
N PRO A 16 5.31 7.01 -28.28
CA PRO A 16 6.33 6.45 -29.17
C PRO A 16 7.44 7.49 -29.45
N TYR A 17 8.71 7.09 -29.68
CA TYR A 17 9.51 7.48 -30.87
C TYR A 17 11.01 7.07 -30.85
N LEU A 18 11.47 6.69 -32.06
CA LEU A 18 12.79 6.85 -32.72
C LEU A 18 14.03 6.03 -32.27
N LYS A 19 14.42 5.08 -33.14
CA LYS A 19 15.66 4.30 -33.14
C LYS A 19 16.85 5.08 -33.74
N LEU A 20 17.99 5.09 -33.05
CA LEU A 20 19.33 5.35 -33.61
C LEU A 20 20.31 4.30 -33.07
N SER A 21 21.02 3.61 -33.95
CA SER A 21 21.99 2.56 -33.63
C SER A 21 23.41 3.12 -33.54
N LEU A 22 24.26 2.62 -32.63
CA LEU A 22 25.72 2.58 -32.80
C LEU A 22 26.40 1.57 -31.84
N ASN A 23 27.57 1.10 -32.28
CA ASN A 23 28.22 -0.17 -31.96
C ASN A 23 29.04 -0.23 -30.65
N SER A 24 29.34 -1.48 -30.32
CA SER A 24 29.95 -2.12 -29.13
C SER A 24 31.38 -1.71 -28.74
N LEU A 25 31.74 -1.86 -27.45
CA LEU A 25 33.01 -2.46 -27.00
C LEU A 25 32.94 -2.99 -25.54
N PHE A 26 33.45 -4.20 -25.30
CA PHE A 26 33.45 -4.98 -24.04
C PHE A 26 34.60 -4.62 -23.09
N ILE A 27 34.36 -4.57 -21.76
CA ILE A 27 35.36 -4.87 -20.71
C ILE A 27 34.68 -5.58 -19.52
N ILE A 28 35.26 -6.70 -19.08
CA ILE A 28 34.87 -7.52 -17.92
C ILE A 28 35.52 -6.95 -16.63
N GLY A 29 34.77 -6.86 -15.53
CA GLY A 29 35.30 -6.42 -14.23
C GLY A 29 34.48 -6.90 -13.03
N LEU A 30 35.20 -7.29 -11.96
CA LEU A 30 34.78 -8.00 -10.76
C LEU A 30 33.56 -7.41 -10.00
N PHE A 31 32.72 -8.30 -9.46
CA PHE A 31 31.66 -7.96 -8.51
C PHE A 31 32.23 -7.69 -7.12
N THR A 32 32.16 -6.44 -6.67
CA THR A 32 32.11 -6.10 -5.24
C THR A 32 30.66 -6.09 -4.78
N VAL A 33 30.39 -6.55 -3.56
CA VAL A 33 29.08 -6.39 -2.92
C VAL A 33 28.90 -4.91 -2.62
N VAL A 34 28.22 -4.20 -3.52
CA VAL A 34 27.80 -2.82 -3.31
C VAL A 34 26.59 -2.87 -2.41
N SER A 35 26.77 -2.47 -1.15
CA SER A 35 25.66 -2.05 -0.30
C SER A 35 24.89 -0.98 -1.06
N LEU A 36 23.60 -1.22 -1.28
CA LEU A 36 22.72 -0.27 -1.95
C LEU A 36 22.87 1.11 -1.30
N PRO A 37 22.86 2.21 -2.07
CA PRO A 37 22.52 3.48 -1.48
C PRO A 37 21.15 3.25 -0.83
N THR A 38 21.11 3.19 0.49
CA THR A 38 19.89 3.55 1.21
C THR A 38 19.54 4.91 0.63
N TYR A 39 18.47 4.98 -0.16
CA TYR A 39 17.88 6.25 -0.57
C TYR A 39 17.29 6.90 0.68
N ALA A 40 18.18 7.27 1.60
CA ALA A 40 17.99 8.39 2.47
C ALA A 40 17.97 9.58 1.51
N TYR A 41 16.79 9.84 0.94
CA TYR A 41 16.45 11.19 0.58
C TYR A 41 16.91 12.04 1.77
N ASP A 42 17.76 13.03 1.54
CA ASP A 42 18.20 13.98 2.55
C ASP A 42 17.00 14.88 2.87
N ILE A 43 16.00 14.28 3.53
CA ILE A 43 14.77 14.91 3.97
C ILE A 43 15.15 15.62 5.25
N GLN A 44 15.48 16.91 5.13
CA GLN A 44 15.49 17.82 6.27
C GLN A 44 14.24 17.55 7.11
N PRO A 45 14.35 17.33 8.43
CA PRO A 45 13.20 17.03 9.27
C PRO A 45 12.26 18.23 9.24
N VAL A 46 11.21 18.14 8.43
CA VAL A 46 10.06 19.02 8.50
C VAL A 46 9.50 18.88 9.91
N SER A 47 9.12 20.00 10.54
CA SER A 47 8.43 20.00 11.83
C SER A 47 7.49 18.80 11.95
N ASN A 48 7.61 18.02 13.03
CA ASN A 48 6.89 16.76 13.23
C ASN A 48 5.40 16.93 12.86
N SER A 49 4.99 16.43 11.69
CA SER A 49 3.65 16.70 11.16
C SER A 49 2.57 16.15 12.09
N CYS A 50 2.94 15.14 12.90
CA CYS A 50 2.10 14.57 13.94
C CYS A 50 1.77 15.53 15.10
N ASP A 51 2.52 16.62 15.29
CA ASP A 51 2.21 17.61 16.35
C ASP A 51 0.88 18.31 16.10
N ILE A 52 0.40 18.32 14.84
CA ILE A 52 -0.96 18.74 14.52
C ILE A 52 -1.95 18.01 15.41
N TYR A 53 -1.86 16.67 15.51
CA TYR A 53 -2.79 15.87 16.31
C TYR A 53 -2.82 16.26 17.79
N LYS A 54 -1.68 16.62 18.40
CA LYS A 54 -1.63 17.07 19.81
C LYS A 54 -2.46 18.33 20.02
N ASN A 55 -2.42 19.25 19.08
CA ASN A 55 -3.21 20.48 19.13
C ASN A 55 -4.71 20.19 19.01
N ILE A 56 -5.08 19.14 18.26
CA ILE A 56 -6.48 18.72 18.06
C ILE A 56 -7.06 18.10 19.33
N GLU A 57 -6.31 17.18 19.95
CA GLU A 57 -6.73 16.55 21.21
C GLU A 57 -7.06 17.58 22.30
N GLN A 58 -6.47 18.76 22.21
CA GLN A 58 -6.57 19.85 23.17
C GLN A 58 -7.54 20.96 22.71
N SER A 59 -8.09 20.90 21.49
CA SER A 59 -8.94 21.95 20.93
C SER A 59 -10.42 21.58 20.97
N ASP A 60 -11.24 22.47 21.53
CA ASP A 60 -12.71 22.41 21.43
C ASP A 60 -13.25 23.05 20.14
N LYS A 61 -12.39 23.68 19.33
CA LYS A 61 -12.78 24.33 18.07
C LYS A 61 -12.49 23.43 16.86
N PRO A 62 -13.41 23.37 15.88
CA PRO A 62 -13.12 22.78 14.57
C PRO A 62 -11.91 23.44 13.95
N ILE A 63 -11.07 22.62 13.30
CA ILE A 63 -9.86 23.09 12.64
C ILE A 63 -10.23 23.54 11.23
N THR A 64 -9.76 24.72 10.84
CA THR A 64 -9.91 25.18 9.47
C THR A 64 -8.81 24.55 8.62
N LEU A 65 -9.22 23.57 7.82
CA LEU A 65 -8.33 22.72 7.04
C LEU A 65 -7.58 23.45 5.92
N SER A 66 -8.07 24.62 5.47
CA SER A 66 -7.45 25.43 4.41
C SER A 66 -6.10 26.06 4.79
N GLU A 67 -5.68 25.94 6.06
CA GLU A 67 -4.42 26.51 6.55
C GLU A 67 -3.22 25.56 6.40
N PHE A 68 -3.45 24.31 6.01
CA PHE A 68 -2.41 23.28 5.91
C PHE A 68 -1.96 23.07 4.46
N LYS A 69 -0.65 23.12 4.23
CA LYS A 69 -0.03 22.75 2.95
C LYS A 69 0.25 21.26 2.83
N GLU A 70 0.36 20.59 3.98
CA GLU A 70 0.64 19.16 4.09
C GLU A 70 -0.38 18.53 5.05
N THR A 71 -0.71 17.26 4.82
CA THR A 71 -1.56 16.51 5.74
C THR A 71 -0.83 16.23 7.07
N PRO A 72 -1.54 15.85 8.13
CA PRO A 72 -0.92 15.51 9.42
C PRO A 72 0.10 14.36 9.38
N ASN A 73 0.07 13.48 8.38
CA ASN A 73 1.06 12.42 8.15
C ASN A 73 2.19 12.87 7.19
N GLY A 74 2.33 14.16 6.91
CA GLY A 74 3.43 14.72 6.11
C GLY A 74 3.27 14.57 4.60
N ILE A 75 2.04 14.30 4.13
CA ILE A 75 1.74 14.20 2.70
C ILE A 75 1.52 15.60 2.14
N ASP A 76 2.31 16.00 1.15
CA ASP A 76 2.06 17.18 0.33
C ASP A 76 0.95 16.89 -0.68
N ILE A 77 -0.19 17.56 -0.51
CA ILE A 77 -1.40 17.34 -1.32
C ILE A 77 -1.26 17.84 -2.76
N TYR A 78 -0.22 18.63 -3.07
CA TYR A 78 0.05 19.17 -4.41
C TYR A 78 1.21 18.48 -5.11
N SER A 79 1.79 17.44 -4.50
CA SER A 79 2.91 16.72 -5.10
C SER A 79 2.42 15.60 -6.00
N ASP A 80 2.92 15.59 -7.24
CA ASP A 80 2.65 14.53 -8.21
C ASP A 80 3.58 13.31 -8.03
N ASN A 81 4.54 13.35 -7.10
CA ASN A 81 5.49 12.24 -6.88
C ASN A 81 4.97 11.27 -5.82
N PHE A 82 4.16 10.30 -6.27
CA PHE A 82 3.51 9.31 -5.42
C PHE A 82 4.48 8.57 -4.49
N ALA A 83 5.56 7.97 -5.02
CA ALA A 83 6.52 7.20 -4.22
C ALA A 83 7.21 8.05 -3.15
N LEU A 84 7.58 9.29 -3.49
CA LEU A 84 8.16 10.22 -2.53
C LEU A 84 7.17 10.56 -1.41
N GLN A 85 5.89 10.76 -1.74
CA GLN A 85 4.87 11.02 -0.73
C GLN A 85 4.65 9.83 0.20
N VAL A 86 4.63 8.61 -0.34
CA VAL A 86 4.57 7.39 0.49
C VAL A 86 5.81 7.25 1.38
N ALA A 87 7.00 7.57 0.86
CA ALA A 87 8.23 7.54 1.64
C ALA A 87 8.25 8.60 2.77
N LYS A 88 7.64 9.77 2.54
CA LYS A 88 7.49 10.84 3.53
C LYS A 88 6.40 10.60 4.57
N PHE A 89 5.55 9.58 4.37
CA PHE A 89 4.45 9.26 5.28
C PHE A 89 4.97 9.01 6.71
N GLN A 90 4.67 9.94 7.61
CA GLN A 90 5.05 9.89 9.02
C GLN A 90 4.03 9.07 9.81
N LEU A 91 4.48 8.17 10.68
CA LEU A 91 3.59 7.41 11.55
C LEU A 91 3.21 8.24 12.77
N CYS A 92 1.92 8.45 12.99
CA CYS A 92 1.41 9.28 14.07
C CYS A 92 0.60 8.46 15.08
N GLN A 93 0.54 8.99 16.31
CA GLN A 93 -0.22 8.41 17.42
C GLN A 93 -0.89 9.53 18.23
N THR A 94 -2.08 9.25 18.73
CA THR A 94 -2.80 10.09 19.69
C THR A 94 -3.01 9.34 21.01
N LYS A 95 -3.22 10.09 22.08
CA LYS A 95 -3.52 9.56 23.41
C LYS A 95 -5.00 9.23 23.56
N TYR A 96 -5.88 9.97 22.90
CA TYR A 96 -7.33 9.82 23.00
C TYR A 96 -7.97 9.62 21.62
N PRO A 97 -9.14 8.95 21.55
CA PRO A 97 -9.98 8.96 20.35
C PRO A 97 -10.48 10.37 20.06
N PHE A 98 -10.73 10.67 18.78
CA PHE A 98 -11.31 11.96 18.38
C PHE A 98 -12.81 12.06 18.69
N SER A 99 -13.52 10.94 18.69
CA SER A 99 -14.92 10.87 19.15
C SER A 99 -14.99 10.94 20.67
N LYS A 100 -16.08 11.55 21.18
CA LYS A 100 -16.42 11.55 22.62
C LYS A 100 -17.55 10.55 22.95
N ASP A 101 -17.98 9.73 21.99
CA ASP A 101 -19.05 8.75 22.18
C ASP A 101 -18.54 7.56 23.02
N THR A 102 -18.90 7.57 24.30
CA THR A 102 -18.43 6.57 25.27
C THR A 102 -18.92 5.15 24.98
N ASP A 103 -20.08 5.00 24.35
CA ASP A 103 -20.67 3.70 24.08
C ASP A 103 -19.93 3.02 22.93
N VAL A 104 -19.65 3.78 21.86
CA VAL A 104 -18.89 3.27 20.71
C VAL A 104 -17.43 3.00 21.08
N ILE A 105 -16.80 3.88 21.86
CA ILE A 105 -15.43 3.64 22.39
C ILE A 105 -15.40 2.34 23.21
N SER A 106 -16.39 2.15 24.09
CA SER A 106 -16.50 0.92 24.90
C SER A 106 -16.70 -0.33 24.05
N GLN A 107 -17.43 -0.22 22.93
CA GLN A 107 -17.59 -1.33 21.97
C GLN A 107 -16.26 -1.70 21.31
N TYR A 108 -15.46 -0.72 20.87
CA TYR A 108 -14.15 -0.98 20.27
C TYR A 108 -13.14 -1.56 21.26
N ALA A 109 -13.18 -1.13 22.53
CA ALA A 109 -12.38 -1.74 23.58
C ALA A 109 -12.70 -3.25 23.75
N LYS A 110 -13.97 -3.64 23.61
CA LYS A 110 -14.36 -5.07 23.62
C LYS A 110 -13.81 -5.83 22.42
N TYR A 111 -13.78 -5.22 21.24
CA TYR A 111 -13.16 -5.84 20.06
C TYR A 111 -11.65 -6.02 20.22
N GLU A 112 -10.93 -5.02 20.74
CA GLU A 112 -9.49 -5.14 21.03
C GLU A 112 -9.23 -6.24 22.07
N GLN A 113 -10.05 -6.31 23.12
CA GLN A 113 -9.95 -7.37 24.12
C GLN A 113 -10.25 -8.76 23.52
N ALA A 114 -11.19 -8.88 22.59
CA ALA A 114 -11.46 -10.14 21.91
C ALA A 114 -10.26 -10.56 21.04
N LEU A 115 -9.69 -9.63 20.27
CA LEU A 115 -8.54 -9.89 19.41
C LEU A 115 -7.27 -10.26 20.18
N SER A 116 -7.06 -9.68 21.37
CA SER A 116 -5.88 -10.00 22.19
C SER A 116 -5.83 -11.48 22.61
N ARG A 117 -6.98 -12.15 22.72
CA ARG A 117 -7.08 -13.61 22.98
C ARG A 117 -6.54 -14.45 21.81
N PHE A 118 -6.45 -13.85 20.63
CA PHE A 118 -6.02 -14.49 19.40
C PHE A 118 -4.68 -13.96 18.87
N ALA A 119 -4.03 -13.02 19.58
CA ALA A 119 -2.83 -12.33 19.09
C ALA A 119 -1.68 -13.28 18.69
N ASN A 120 -1.58 -14.44 19.36
CA ASN A 120 -0.55 -15.46 19.13
C ASN A 120 -0.98 -16.58 18.18
N LYS A 121 -2.21 -16.55 17.66
CA LYS A 121 -2.70 -17.54 16.70
C LYS A 121 -2.56 -17.02 15.29
N ALA A 122 -2.20 -17.90 14.35
CA ALA A 122 -2.28 -17.58 12.95
C ALA A 122 -3.75 -17.63 12.51
N ILE A 123 -4.13 -16.84 11.50
CA ILE A 123 -5.49 -16.90 10.95
C ILE A 123 -5.78 -18.31 10.40
N SER A 124 -4.77 -19.01 9.90
CA SER A 124 -4.86 -20.40 9.47
C SER A 124 -5.33 -21.38 10.55
N ASP A 125 -5.18 -21.02 11.84
CA ASP A 125 -5.57 -21.86 12.97
C ASP A 125 -7.10 -21.86 13.20
N PHE A 126 -7.83 -20.99 12.52
CA PHE A 126 -9.28 -20.90 12.59
C PHE A 126 -9.92 -21.63 11.40
N PRO A 127 -11.12 -22.22 11.55
CA PRO A 127 -11.77 -22.89 10.45
C PRO A 127 -12.20 -21.91 9.36
N LYS A 128 -12.18 -22.36 8.10
CA LYS A 128 -12.73 -21.60 6.96
C LYS A 128 -14.25 -21.71 6.97
N LYS A 129 -14.95 -20.63 6.61
CA LYS A 129 -16.43 -20.62 6.65
C LYS A 129 -17.06 -21.72 5.77
N ASP A 130 -16.50 -21.97 4.59
CA ASP A 130 -16.95 -22.98 3.63
C ASP A 130 -16.78 -24.43 4.14
N SER A 131 -15.91 -24.64 5.12
CA SER A 131 -15.74 -25.93 5.80
C SER A 131 -16.75 -26.20 6.93
N LEU A 132 -17.61 -25.22 7.26
CA LEU A 132 -18.54 -25.29 8.38
C LEU A 132 -19.98 -25.46 7.91
N SER A 133 -20.72 -26.35 8.58
CA SER A 133 -22.18 -26.41 8.46
C SER A 133 -22.83 -25.18 9.08
N HIS A 134 -24.06 -24.85 8.67
CA HIS A 134 -24.84 -23.75 9.25
C HIS A 134 -24.95 -23.86 10.79
N LYS A 135 -25.16 -25.08 11.32
CA LYS A 135 -25.21 -25.32 12.76
C LYS A 135 -23.89 -24.99 13.47
N GLN A 136 -22.75 -25.30 12.84
CA GLN A 136 -21.43 -24.94 13.39
C GLN A 136 -21.22 -23.42 13.34
N ILE A 137 -21.64 -22.73 12.29
CA ILE A 137 -21.54 -21.27 12.22
C ILE A 137 -22.35 -20.62 13.35
N GLU A 138 -23.57 -21.08 13.61
CA GLU A 138 -24.40 -20.54 14.71
C GLU A 138 -23.81 -20.86 16.09
N GLN A 139 -23.23 -22.06 16.27
CA GLN A 139 -22.51 -22.41 17.49
C GLN A 139 -21.28 -21.53 17.70
N PHE A 140 -20.51 -21.25 16.64
CA PHE A 140 -19.34 -20.37 16.73
C PHE A 140 -19.75 -18.95 17.12
N LYS A 141 -20.86 -18.44 16.58
CA LYS A 141 -21.44 -17.15 16.98
C LYS A 141 -21.84 -17.15 18.45
N SER A 142 -22.48 -18.21 18.97
CA SER A 142 -22.86 -18.28 20.38
C SER A 142 -21.64 -18.35 21.31
N ASP A 143 -20.58 -19.03 20.88
CA ASP A 143 -19.39 -19.29 21.68
C ASP A 143 -18.36 -18.16 21.59
N GLY A 144 -18.61 -17.14 20.75
CA GLY A 144 -17.67 -16.06 20.48
C GLY A 144 -16.40 -16.52 19.75
N VAL A 145 -16.52 -17.60 18.97
CA VAL A 145 -15.43 -18.15 18.15
C VAL A 145 -15.54 -17.57 16.74
N TYR A 146 -14.41 -17.12 16.21
CA TYR A 146 -14.30 -16.56 14.87
C TYR A 146 -13.88 -17.63 13.86
N TYR A 147 -14.38 -17.55 12.63
CA TYR A 147 -13.78 -18.22 11.47
C TYR A 147 -12.86 -17.25 10.72
N GLN A 148 -12.02 -17.77 9.82
CA GLN A 148 -10.94 -16.99 9.18
C GLN A 148 -11.43 -15.66 8.59
N GLU A 149 -12.47 -15.69 7.76
CA GLU A 149 -12.97 -14.49 7.08
C GLU A 149 -13.54 -13.45 8.05
N GLN A 150 -14.18 -13.88 9.15
CA GLN A 150 -14.70 -12.96 10.16
C GLN A 150 -13.56 -12.32 10.96
N LEU A 151 -12.51 -13.09 11.27
CA LEU A 151 -11.34 -12.59 11.97
C LEU A 151 -10.56 -11.60 11.11
N VAL A 152 -10.40 -11.90 9.81
CA VAL A 152 -9.79 -10.99 8.82
C VAL A 152 -10.58 -9.69 8.71
N GLU A 153 -11.91 -9.76 8.60
CA GLU A 153 -12.75 -8.56 8.57
C GLU A 153 -12.59 -7.74 9.86
N LEU A 154 -12.52 -8.40 11.02
CA LEU A 154 -12.30 -7.69 12.29
C LEU A 154 -10.92 -7.02 12.34
N TYR A 155 -9.85 -7.70 11.91
CA TYR A 155 -8.52 -7.09 11.79
C TYR A 155 -8.51 -5.90 10.83
N PHE A 156 -9.15 -6.04 9.67
CA PHE A 156 -9.27 -4.96 8.69
C PHE A 156 -10.00 -3.74 9.27
N GLN A 157 -11.14 -3.96 9.95
CA GLN A 157 -11.88 -2.90 10.62
C GLN A 157 -11.03 -2.24 11.71
N MET A 158 -10.33 -3.00 12.55
CA MET A 158 -9.46 -2.44 13.58
C MET A 158 -8.31 -1.63 12.99
N ALA A 159 -7.67 -2.11 11.92
CA ALA A 159 -6.61 -1.40 11.22
C ALA A 159 -7.08 -0.01 10.76
N LEU A 160 -8.23 0.04 10.08
CA LEU A 160 -8.82 1.30 9.62
C LEU A 160 -9.22 2.22 10.79
N ASN A 161 -9.74 1.68 11.89
CA ASN A 161 -10.11 2.50 13.05
C ASN A 161 -8.90 3.07 13.78
N TYR A 162 -7.80 2.33 13.92
CA TYR A 162 -6.55 2.86 14.46
C TYR A 162 -5.90 3.90 13.56
N TYR A 163 -6.00 3.74 12.25
CA TYR A 163 -5.52 4.76 11.32
C TYR A 163 -6.34 6.06 11.44
N ILE A 164 -7.67 5.94 11.49
CA ILE A 164 -8.60 7.07 11.54
C ILE A 164 -8.62 7.76 12.91
N GLY A 165 -8.47 7.00 14.00
CA GLY A 165 -8.47 7.53 15.37
C GLY A 165 -9.84 7.97 15.91
N GLU A 166 -10.94 7.67 15.22
CA GLU A 166 -12.26 8.19 15.60
C GLU A 166 -12.75 7.57 16.92
N PHE A 167 -12.78 6.24 17.00
CA PHE A 167 -13.36 5.52 18.15
C PHE A 167 -12.33 4.79 19.01
N VAL A 168 -11.07 4.79 18.56
CA VAL A 168 -9.88 4.33 19.28
C VAL A 168 -8.83 5.42 19.14
N PRO A 169 -7.87 5.57 20.07
CA PRO A 169 -6.76 6.49 19.85
C PRO A 169 -6.05 6.14 18.54
N LYS A 170 -5.75 7.15 17.72
CA LYS A 170 -4.99 6.95 16.49
C LYS A 170 -3.66 6.30 16.84
N ASP A 171 -3.28 5.27 16.11
CA ASP A 171 -1.99 4.61 16.26
C ASP A 171 -1.65 3.91 14.95
N ASP A 172 -0.86 4.58 14.11
CA ASP A 172 -0.52 4.05 12.80
C ASP A 172 0.31 2.76 12.89
N ASN A 173 1.07 2.55 13.98
CA ASN A 173 1.79 1.30 14.19
C ASN A 173 0.82 0.15 14.48
N LYS A 174 -0.19 0.35 15.33
CA LYS A 174 -1.26 -0.63 15.52
C LYS A 174 -2.07 -0.87 14.25
N ALA A 175 -2.34 0.19 13.48
CA ALA A 175 -3.01 0.06 12.19
C ALA A 175 -2.23 -0.89 11.26
N ILE A 176 -0.91 -0.69 11.15
CA ILE A 176 -0.01 -1.53 10.36
C ILE A 176 0.03 -2.97 10.90
N GLN A 177 0.08 -3.16 12.23
CA GLN A 177 0.09 -4.50 12.83
C GLN A 177 -1.18 -5.29 12.52
N TYR A 178 -2.36 -4.68 12.60
CA TYR A 178 -3.60 -5.36 12.22
C TYR A 178 -3.69 -5.56 10.71
N MET A 179 -3.24 -4.58 9.93
CA MET A 179 -3.19 -4.71 8.47
C MET A 179 -2.25 -5.84 8.03
N SER A 180 -1.14 -6.10 8.74
CA SER A 180 -0.23 -7.19 8.40
C SER A 180 -0.91 -8.55 8.51
N LYS A 181 -1.82 -8.73 9.48
CA LYS A 181 -2.63 -9.95 9.59
C LYS A 181 -3.57 -10.12 8.39
N VAL A 182 -4.14 -9.02 7.89
CA VAL A 182 -4.97 -9.03 6.68
C VAL A 182 -4.12 -9.40 5.47
N VAL A 183 -2.97 -8.74 5.29
CA VAL A 183 -2.02 -9.01 4.20
C VAL A 183 -1.58 -10.48 4.21
N ASP A 184 -1.18 -11.02 5.37
CA ASP A 184 -0.78 -12.41 5.52
C ASP A 184 -1.88 -13.37 5.04
N TYR A 185 -3.12 -13.14 5.47
CA TYR A 185 -4.25 -13.97 5.05
C TYR A 185 -4.46 -13.94 3.54
N PHE A 186 -4.50 -12.75 2.93
CA PHE A 186 -4.77 -12.62 1.50
C PHE A 186 -3.62 -13.17 0.64
N GLN A 187 -2.37 -12.85 0.96
CA GLN A 187 -1.23 -13.37 0.20
C GLN A 187 -1.11 -14.89 0.29
N GLN A 188 -1.44 -15.50 1.44
CA GLN A 188 -1.30 -16.95 1.63
C GLN A 188 -2.53 -17.77 1.20
N ASN A 189 -3.74 -17.26 1.42
CA ASN A 189 -4.98 -18.04 1.28
C ASN A 189 -5.86 -17.58 0.11
N LYS A 190 -5.65 -16.37 -0.38
CA LYS A 190 -6.50 -15.71 -1.40
C LYS A 190 -5.63 -14.86 -2.34
N ALA A 191 -4.57 -15.44 -2.90
CA ALA A 191 -3.60 -14.70 -3.72
C ALA A 191 -4.27 -13.89 -4.84
N ASN A 192 -5.28 -14.43 -5.53
CA ASN A 192 -6.02 -13.70 -6.56
C ASN A 192 -6.80 -12.48 -6.02
N SER A 193 -7.01 -12.41 -4.71
CA SER A 193 -7.64 -11.29 -4.03
C SER A 193 -6.65 -10.31 -3.38
N SER A 194 -5.36 -10.66 -3.24
CA SER A 194 -4.36 -9.75 -2.67
C SER A 194 -4.15 -8.51 -3.53
N ILE A 195 -4.26 -8.65 -4.87
CA ILE A 195 -4.21 -7.53 -5.82
C ILE A 195 -5.23 -6.43 -5.53
N TRP A 196 -6.34 -6.78 -4.88
CA TRP A 196 -7.41 -5.85 -4.58
C TRP A 196 -7.28 -5.18 -3.21
N LEU A 197 -6.25 -5.52 -2.42
CA LEU A 197 -6.12 -4.98 -1.06
C LEU A 197 -5.99 -3.45 -1.04
N ASP A 198 -5.27 -2.85 -1.98
CA ASP A 198 -5.15 -1.40 -2.07
C ASP A 198 -6.52 -0.74 -2.30
N TYR A 199 -7.29 -1.25 -3.27
CA TYR A 199 -8.67 -0.82 -3.53
C TYR A 199 -9.60 -1.04 -2.33
N MET A 200 -9.49 -2.18 -1.65
CA MET A 200 -10.28 -2.49 -0.46
C MET A 200 -9.98 -1.51 0.68
N VAL A 201 -8.70 -1.23 0.94
CA VAL A 201 -8.27 -0.25 1.95
C VAL A 201 -8.78 1.14 1.60
N GLY A 202 -8.54 1.60 0.37
CA GLY A 202 -9.02 2.92 -0.10
C GLY A 202 -10.53 3.07 0.03
N THR A 203 -11.30 2.07 -0.42
CA THR A 203 -12.76 2.04 -0.28
C THR A 203 -13.20 2.00 1.19
N GLY A 204 -12.49 1.25 2.03
CA GLY A 204 -12.72 1.16 3.48
C GLY A 204 -12.55 2.52 4.17
N LEU A 205 -11.49 3.25 3.81
CA LEU A 205 -11.21 4.61 4.28
C LEU A 205 -12.33 5.57 3.86
N VAL A 206 -12.69 5.59 2.57
CA VAL A 206 -13.79 6.44 2.04
C VAL A 206 -15.12 6.16 2.74
N ARG A 207 -15.47 4.88 2.94
CA ARG A 207 -16.72 4.50 3.61
C ARG A 207 -16.75 4.95 5.06
N LYS A 208 -15.62 4.84 5.77
CA LYS A 208 -15.52 5.29 7.17
C LYS A 208 -15.50 6.81 7.28
N ASN A 209 -14.94 7.54 6.32
CA ASN A 209 -14.93 9.01 6.32
C ASN A 209 -16.32 9.62 6.57
N ARG A 210 -17.37 8.98 6.02
CA ARG A 210 -18.77 9.42 6.21
C ARG A 210 -19.27 9.38 7.66
N ARG A 211 -18.52 8.75 8.57
CA ARG A 211 -18.85 8.57 9.99
C ARG A 211 -17.82 9.19 10.92
N VAL A 212 -16.88 9.95 10.37
CA VAL A 212 -15.81 10.62 11.10
C VAL A 212 -16.32 11.98 11.59
N SER A 213 -15.93 12.36 12.81
CA SER A 213 -16.26 13.67 13.37
C SER A 213 -15.68 14.79 12.49
N PRO A 214 -16.38 15.92 12.30
CA PRO A 214 -15.85 17.06 11.55
C PRO A 214 -14.49 17.59 12.04
N ASN A 215 -14.12 17.29 13.29
CA ASN A 215 -12.86 17.72 13.90
C ASN A 215 -11.71 16.73 13.71
N ASN A 216 -11.96 15.57 13.11
CA ASN A 216 -10.93 14.59 12.85
C ASN A 216 -10.13 15.02 11.60
N PRO A 217 -8.82 15.23 11.73
CA PRO A 217 -8.01 15.79 10.65
C PRO A 217 -7.77 14.77 9.52
N ILE A 218 -8.16 13.51 9.69
CA ILE A 218 -8.05 12.50 8.63
C ILE A 218 -8.88 12.86 7.41
N ILE A 219 -9.90 13.71 7.58
CA ILE A 219 -10.75 14.21 6.49
C ILE A 219 -9.86 14.81 5.39
N LEU A 220 -8.83 15.59 5.74
CA LEU A 220 -7.85 16.17 4.81
C LEU A 220 -7.16 15.14 3.91
N GLN A 221 -6.79 14.01 4.49
CA GLN A 221 -6.04 12.96 3.78
C GLN A 221 -6.92 12.18 2.83
N GLN A 222 -8.24 12.27 3.02
CA GLN A 222 -9.24 11.54 2.28
C GLN A 222 -10.00 12.44 1.31
N GLU A 223 -9.57 13.71 1.16
CA GLU A 223 -10.16 14.69 0.25
C GLU A 223 -9.78 14.45 -1.21
N THR A 224 -8.66 13.77 -1.48
CA THR A 224 -8.20 13.48 -2.84
C THR A 224 -8.00 11.97 -3.05
N GLU A 225 -8.24 11.52 -4.28
CA GLU A 225 -7.95 10.15 -4.70
C GLU A 225 -6.46 9.82 -4.51
N THR A 226 -5.58 10.78 -4.84
CA THR A 226 -4.13 10.66 -4.64
C THR A 226 -3.77 10.47 -3.17
N GLY A 227 -4.39 11.25 -2.26
CA GLY A 227 -4.17 11.12 -0.81
C GLY A 227 -4.57 9.74 -0.29
N LEU A 228 -5.72 9.23 -0.75
CA LEU A 228 -6.17 7.87 -0.41
C LEU A 228 -5.19 6.80 -0.89
N GLY A 229 -4.71 6.90 -2.14
CA GLY A 229 -3.73 5.97 -2.70
C GLY A 229 -2.40 5.99 -1.95
N ILE A 230 -1.92 7.18 -1.56
CA ILE A 230 -0.69 7.33 -0.78
C ILE A 230 -0.86 6.64 0.57
N VAL A 231 -1.97 6.89 1.26
CA VAL A 231 -2.25 6.30 2.58
C VAL A 231 -2.38 4.79 2.48
N SER A 232 -3.18 4.27 1.54
CA SER A 232 -3.40 2.83 1.39
C SER A 232 -2.09 2.11 1.09
N THR A 233 -1.30 2.65 0.15
CA THR A 233 0.01 2.08 -0.21
C THR A 233 1.01 2.21 0.94
N ALA A 234 1.02 3.31 1.69
CA ALA A 234 1.90 3.46 2.86
C ALA A 234 1.57 2.44 3.95
N LEU A 235 0.30 2.25 4.28
CA LEU A 235 -0.13 1.26 5.27
C LEU A 235 0.17 -0.17 4.81
N LEU A 236 -0.18 -0.51 3.57
CA LEU A 236 -0.01 -1.85 3.01
C LEU A 236 1.46 -2.23 2.82
N SER A 237 2.28 -1.33 2.27
CA SER A 237 3.72 -1.58 2.09
C SER A 237 4.42 -1.82 3.42
N LYS A 238 4.13 -1.00 4.45
CA LYS A 238 4.64 -1.19 5.81
C LYS A 238 4.09 -2.45 6.48
N ALA A 239 2.87 -2.86 6.14
CA ALA A 239 2.26 -4.12 6.57
C ALA A 239 2.81 -5.36 5.85
N GLY A 240 3.70 -5.19 4.87
CA GLY A 240 4.36 -6.29 4.16
C GLY A 240 3.69 -6.72 2.85
N HIS A 241 2.74 -5.93 2.34
CA HIS A 241 2.07 -6.23 1.08
C HIS A 241 3.04 -6.11 -0.09
N LEU A 242 3.32 -7.22 -0.77
CA LEU A 242 4.35 -7.32 -1.79
C LEU A 242 4.03 -6.45 -3.01
N ASP A 243 2.77 -6.44 -3.46
CA ASP A 243 2.36 -5.62 -4.61
C ASP A 243 2.49 -4.12 -4.33
N SER A 244 2.14 -3.66 -3.12
CA SER A 244 2.35 -2.25 -2.74
C SER A 244 3.83 -1.89 -2.69
N LYS A 245 4.70 -2.79 -2.24
CA LYS A 245 6.15 -2.57 -2.27
C LYS A 245 6.69 -2.52 -3.71
N ALA A 246 6.23 -3.42 -4.57
CA ALA A 246 6.59 -3.44 -5.99
C ALA A 246 6.16 -2.15 -6.70
N VAL A 247 4.94 -1.65 -6.44
CA VAL A 247 4.46 -0.36 -6.97
C VAL A 247 5.40 0.79 -6.58
N LEU A 248 5.85 0.85 -5.33
CA LEU A 248 6.78 1.91 -4.89
C LEU A 248 8.13 1.85 -5.61
N LEU A 249 8.65 0.65 -5.85
CA LEU A 249 9.87 0.48 -6.65
C LEU A 249 9.66 0.92 -8.10
N LEU A 250 8.56 0.52 -8.73
CA LEU A 250 8.25 0.88 -10.12
C LEU A 250 8.04 2.38 -10.30
N GLU A 251 7.39 3.04 -9.34
CA GLU A 251 7.25 4.50 -9.33
C GLU A 251 8.62 5.20 -9.18
N ALA A 252 9.49 4.70 -8.29
CA ALA A 252 10.85 5.22 -8.17
C ALA A 252 11.67 5.02 -9.46
N PHE A 253 11.49 3.88 -10.13
CA PHE A 253 12.08 3.63 -11.44
C PHE A 253 11.57 4.61 -12.49
N ASN A 254 10.25 4.79 -12.60
CA ASN A 254 9.64 5.70 -13.57
C ASN A 254 10.09 7.15 -13.36
N TYR A 255 10.18 7.60 -12.11
CA TYR A 255 10.68 8.92 -11.78
C TYR A 255 12.16 9.10 -12.19
N TRP A 256 13.01 8.11 -11.89
CA TRP A 256 14.42 8.16 -12.30
C TRP A 256 14.53 8.17 -13.83
N ARG A 257 13.79 7.30 -14.52
CA ARG A 257 13.76 7.22 -15.99
C ARG A 257 13.38 8.56 -16.62
N ALA A 258 12.33 9.21 -16.11
CA ALA A 258 11.88 10.51 -16.60
C ALA A 258 12.92 11.64 -16.41
N SER A 259 13.78 11.53 -15.38
CA SER A 259 14.81 12.52 -15.07
C SER A 259 16.18 12.25 -15.73
N HIS A 260 16.36 11.07 -16.35
CA HIS A 260 17.66 10.59 -16.83
C HIS A 260 17.64 10.13 -18.30
N VAL A 261 17.00 10.91 -19.17
CA VAL A 261 16.78 10.58 -20.60
C VAL A 261 18.08 10.28 -21.39
N ASN A 262 19.25 10.74 -20.90
CA ASN A 262 20.55 10.54 -21.55
C ASN A 262 21.54 9.70 -20.72
N SER A 263 21.06 8.89 -19.77
CA SER A 263 21.96 8.02 -18.99
C SER A 263 22.67 7.00 -19.86
N SER A 264 23.95 6.77 -19.55
CA SER A 264 24.72 5.70 -20.17
C SER A 264 24.15 4.33 -19.78
N GLN A 265 24.37 3.32 -20.63
CA GLN A 265 23.98 1.93 -20.33
C GLN A 265 24.55 1.45 -18.98
N LYS A 266 25.75 1.91 -18.62
CA LYS A 266 26.38 1.57 -17.34
C LYS A 266 25.66 2.20 -16.15
N GLU A 267 25.25 3.46 -16.24
CA GLU A 267 24.48 4.13 -15.18
C GLU A 267 23.09 3.51 -15.03
N LEU A 268 22.45 3.19 -16.16
CA LEU A 268 21.20 2.46 -16.20
C LEU A 268 21.35 1.11 -15.48
N GLU A 269 22.37 0.32 -15.80
CA GLU A 269 22.64 -0.97 -15.15
C GLU A 269 22.93 -0.80 -13.65
N GLN A 270 23.73 0.20 -13.26
CA GLN A 270 24.04 0.46 -11.85
C GLN A 270 22.79 0.83 -11.04
N TYR A 271 21.86 1.58 -11.61
CA TYR A 271 20.60 1.95 -10.97
C TYR A 271 19.59 0.80 -10.97
N LEU A 272 19.44 0.12 -12.11
CA LEU A 272 18.43 -0.91 -12.31
C LEU A 272 18.70 -2.21 -11.55
N GLN A 273 19.96 -2.64 -11.45
CA GLN A 273 20.27 -3.96 -10.88
C GLN A 273 19.71 -4.16 -9.46
N PRO A 274 19.89 -3.23 -8.52
CA PRO A 274 19.21 -3.24 -7.22
C PRO A 274 17.70 -3.44 -7.30
N LEU A 275 17.04 -2.64 -8.14
CA LEU A 275 15.60 -2.57 -8.25
C LEU A 275 15.03 -3.84 -8.88
N ILE A 276 15.65 -4.32 -9.96
CA ILE A 276 15.32 -5.59 -10.61
C ILE A 276 15.53 -6.74 -9.63
N SER A 277 16.60 -6.73 -8.83
CA SER A 277 16.83 -7.77 -7.82
C SER A 277 15.74 -7.79 -6.76
N GLU A 278 15.31 -6.63 -6.27
CA GLU A 278 14.26 -6.53 -5.26
C GLU A 278 12.89 -6.91 -5.83
N LEU A 279 12.54 -6.41 -7.03
CA LEU A 279 11.33 -6.83 -7.75
C LEU A 279 11.34 -8.34 -8.02
N THR A 280 12.48 -8.92 -8.41
CA THR A 280 12.58 -10.37 -8.62
C THR A 280 12.26 -11.11 -7.34
N GLY A 281 12.78 -10.66 -6.19
CA GLY A 281 12.44 -11.23 -4.89
C GLY A 281 10.94 -11.13 -4.56
N TYR A 282 10.29 -10.00 -4.85
CA TYR A 282 8.85 -9.88 -4.66
C TYR A 282 8.05 -10.77 -5.62
N ALA A 283 8.47 -10.88 -6.88
CA ALA A 283 7.85 -11.74 -7.87
C ALA A 283 7.95 -13.23 -7.49
N GLU A 284 9.11 -13.68 -7.00
CA GLU A 284 9.33 -15.04 -6.50
C GLU A 284 8.45 -15.36 -5.27
N LEU A 285 8.10 -14.34 -4.48
CA LEU A 285 7.16 -14.45 -3.37
C LEU A 285 5.69 -14.30 -3.79
N GLY A 286 5.41 -14.17 -5.09
CA GLY A 286 4.06 -14.14 -5.64
C GLY A 286 3.46 -12.74 -5.87
N SER A 287 4.28 -11.68 -5.90
CA SER A 287 3.81 -10.34 -6.27
C SER A 287 3.51 -10.25 -7.77
N TYR A 288 2.25 -10.00 -8.11
CA TYR A 288 1.81 -9.79 -9.47
C TYR A 288 2.32 -8.46 -10.03
N LYS A 289 2.33 -7.40 -9.22
CA LYS A 289 2.86 -6.10 -9.65
C LYS A 289 4.35 -6.16 -9.95
N ALA A 290 5.11 -6.97 -9.20
CA ALA A 290 6.52 -7.18 -9.50
C ALA A 290 6.72 -7.97 -10.80
N ILE A 291 5.89 -8.97 -11.08
CA ILE A 291 5.94 -9.73 -12.34
C ILE A 291 5.65 -8.80 -13.53
N GLU A 292 4.57 -8.01 -13.48
CA GLU A 292 4.23 -7.04 -14.52
C GLU A 292 5.36 -6.02 -14.73
N GLY A 293 5.91 -5.49 -13.64
CA GLY A 293 7.00 -4.53 -13.70
C GLY A 293 8.29 -5.10 -14.30
N LEU A 294 8.63 -6.34 -13.97
CA LEU A 294 9.79 -7.03 -14.55
C LEU A 294 9.59 -7.33 -16.04
N ASP A 295 8.37 -7.71 -16.44
CA ASP A 295 8.00 -7.87 -17.85
C ASP A 295 8.22 -6.57 -18.64
N GLU A 296 7.67 -5.44 -18.15
CA GLU A 296 7.85 -4.13 -18.77
C GLU A 296 9.33 -3.73 -18.85
N ILE A 297 10.05 -3.80 -17.72
CA ILE A 297 11.48 -3.40 -17.65
C ILE A 297 12.33 -4.26 -18.60
N TYR A 298 12.21 -5.60 -18.55
CA TYR A 298 13.03 -6.46 -19.40
C TYR A 298 12.64 -6.37 -20.88
N THR A 299 11.37 -6.14 -21.20
CA THR A 299 10.93 -5.88 -22.57
C THR A 299 11.57 -4.61 -23.11
N GLU A 300 11.58 -3.52 -22.34
CA GLU A 300 12.26 -2.27 -22.72
C GLU A 300 13.77 -2.48 -22.90
N LEU A 301 14.44 -3.17 -21.96
CA LEU A 301 15.87 -3.47 -22.06
C LEU A 301 16.22 -4.34 -23.27
N ALA A 302 15.35 -5.29 -23.65
CA ALA A 302 15.56 -6.14 -24.83
C ALA A 302 15.48 -5.36 -26.15
N LEU A 303 14.78 -4.21 -26.18
CA LEU A 303 14.75 -3.33 -27.37
C LEU A 303 16.11 -2.67 -27.65
N THR A 304 16.92 -2.46 -26.62
CA THR A 304 18.23 -1.79 -26.72
C THR A 304 19.39 -2.76 -26.70
N ASP A 305 19.25 -3.90 -26.01
CA ASP A 305 20.29 -4.91 -25.87
C ASP A 305 19.71 -6.33 -25.86
N ALA A 306 19.99 -7.07 -26.93
CA ALA A 306 19.50 -8.43 -27.15
C ALA A 306 19.89 -9.42 -26.03
N ARG A 307 20.88 -9.11 -25.19
CA ARG A 307 21.23 -9.94 -24.03
C ARG A 307 20.06 -10.09 -23.04
N TYR A 308 19.10 -9.17 -23.02
CA TYR A 308 17.94 -9.20 -22.15
C TYR A 308 16.76 -10.01 -22.72
N GLU A 309 16.77 -10.39 -24.00
CA GLU A 309 15.66 -11.13 -24.64
C GLU A 309 15.24 -12.40 -23.87
N PRO A 310 16.15 -13.26 -23.35
CA PRO A 310 15.73 -14.45 -22.61
C PRO A 310 14.96 -14.11 -21.32
N LYS A 311 15.34 -13.00 -20.66
CA LYS A 311 14.66 -12.54 -19.44
C LYS A 311 13.33 -11.87 -19.76
N ALA A 312 13.26 -11.08 -20.83
CA ALA A 312 12.01 -10.51 -21.33
C ALA A 312 10.99 -11.62 -21.62
N ASN A 313 11.37 -12.61 -22.43
CA ASN A 313 10.50 -13.75 -22.76
C ASN A 313 10.07 -14.54 -21.50
N TYR A 314 10.95 -14.69 -20.52
CA TYR A 314 10.62 -15.36 -19.26
C TYR A 314 9.54 -14.60 -18.49
N TRP A 315 9.74 -13.29 -18.25
CA TRP A 315 8.81 -12.48 -17.47
C TRP A 315 7.51 -12.19 -18.18
N GLN A 316 7.54 -12.00 -19.50
CA GLN A 316 6.33 -11.95 -20.33
C GLN A 316 5.47 -13.20 -20.13
N LYS A 317 6.07 -14.38 -20.20
CA LYS A 317 5.36 -15.63 -19.92
C LYS A 317 4.81 -15.70 -18.48
N GLN A 318 5.52 -15.18 -17.48
CA GLN A 318 4.99 -15.12 -16.13
C GLN A 318 3.79 -14.17 -16.03
N SER A 319 3.88 -13.00 -16.66
CA SER A 319 2.84 -11.97 -16.75
C SER A 319 1.56 -12.50 -17.42
N GLU A 320 1.69 -13.27 -18.50
CA GLU A 320 0.56 -13.93 -19.17
C GLU A 320 -0.16 -14.96 -18.30
N ASN A 321 0.52 -15.53 -17.29
CA ASN A 321 -0.08 -16.49 -16.36
C ASN A 321 -0.72 -15.83 -15.13
N ILE A 322 -0.59 -14.51 -14.97
CA ILE A 322 -1.30 -13.77 -13.93
C ILE A 322 -2.80 -13.95 -14.16
N PRO A 323 -3.60 -14.30 -13.13
CA PRO A 323 -5.04 -14.41 -13.25
C PRO A 323 -5.63 -13.15 -13.87
N GLN A 324 -6.08 -13.26 -15.12
CA GLN A 324 -6.71 -12.16 -15.82
C GLN A 324 -7.99 -11.79 -15.09
N ASP A 325 -8.18 -10.49 -14.87
CA ASP A 325 -9.42 -9.99 -14.31
C ASP A 325 -10.56 -10.22 -15.30
N ASN A 326 -11.21 -11.38 -15.21
CA ASN A 326 -12.39 -11.69 -16.01
C ASN A 326 -13.65 -11.05 -15.42
N THR A 327 -13.52 -10.08 -14.50
CA THR A 327 -14.66 -9.29 -14.07
C THR A 327 -15.03 -8.31 -15.18
N SER A 328 -15.89 -8.77 -16.09
CA SER A 328 -16.83 -7.87 -16.74
C SER A 328 -17.70 -7.27 -15.62
N TRP A 329 -17.34 -6.08 -15.14
CA TRP A 329 -18.15 -5.31 -14.21
C TRP A 329 -19.42 -4.87 -14.93
N HIS A 330 -20.46 -5.71 -14.85
CA HIS A 330 -21.82 -5.42 -15.30
C HIS A 330 -22.67 -4.83 -14.19
#